data_AF-A0A442FYG3-F1
#
_entry.id   AF-A0A442FYG3-F1
#
_cell.length_a   1.000
_cell.length_b   1.000
_cell.length_c   1.000
_cell.angle_alpha   90.00
_cell.angle_beta   90.00
_cell.angle_gamma   90.00
#
_symmetry.space_group_name_H-M   'P 1'
#
loop_
_entity.id
_entity.type
_entity.pdbx_description
1 polymer ?
#
loop_
_entity_poly.entity_id
_entity_poly.type
_entity_poly.pdbx_seq_one_letter_code
_entity_poly.pdbx_strand_id
1 'polypeptide(L)'
;MKDADLLAELDRIALAPKVMQDQPEWVVSSHRSGDRLRIVCPLWIDEEQPWGLRLEITCPSAVPAERRMTDMVAMLFATVRGRDYHLGRIEFDPPGPGPHHRNRHMGKGVPPEIFGPHVHPYDANRRLGIVGLTPAVDGNLPFAFALDRTIVNFSDALQSIRDHFDIPELWIGEPQWSIRLV
;
A
#
# COMPACT_ATOMS: atom_id res chain seq x y z
N MET A 1 -14.11 -19.07 -12.07
CA MET A 1 -12.65 -19.12 -11.85
C MET A 1 -12.48 -19.81 -10.51
N LYS A 2 -11.69 -20.88 -10.45
CA LYS A 2 -11.39 -21.53 -9.17
C LYS A 2 -10.37 -20.69 -8.41
N ASP A 3 -10.32 -20.81 -7.09
CA ASP A 3 -9.37 -20.04 -6.26
C ASP A 3 -7.91 -20.27 -6.68
N ALA A 4 -7.57 -21.47 -7.13
CA ALA A 4 -6.23 -21.78 -7.65
C ALA A 4 -5.90 -21.00 -8.94
N ASP A 5 -6.85 -20.93 -9.88
CA ASP A 5 -6.68 -20.18 -11.13
C ASP A 5 -6.57 -18.67 -10.84
N LEU A 6 -7.39 -18.17 -9.90
CA LEU A 6 -7.35 -16.78 -9.46
C LEU A 6 -6.00 -16.45 -8.83
N LEU A 7 -5.52 -17.29 -7.90
CA LEU A 7 -4.26 -17.05 -7.20
C LEU A 7 -3.06 -17.08 -8.17
N ALA A 8 -3.06 -18.01 -9.14
CA ALA A 8 -2.01 -18.08 -10.16
C ALA A 8 -1.94 -16.81 -11.01
N GLU A 9 -3.08 -16.21 -11.33
CA GLU A 9 -3.12 -14.98 -12.11
C GLU A 9 -2.79 -13.74 -11.24
N LEU A 10 -3.20 -13.71 -9.97
CA LEU A 10 -2.73 -12.70 -9.02
C LEU A 10 -1.21 -12.78 -8.82
N ASP A 11 -0.61 -13.98 -8.83
CA ASP A 11 0.84 -14.16 -8.79
C ASP A 11 1.50 -13.53 -10.01
N ARG A 12 0.97 -13.80 -11.21
CA ARG A 12 1.46 -13.22 -12.46
C ARG A 12 1.45 -11.69 -12.38
N ILE A 13 0.34 -11.10 -11.91
CA ILE A 13 0.18 -9.65 -11.82
C ILE A 13 1.07 -9.03 -10.75
N ALA A 14 1.12 -9.63 -9.56
CA ALA A 14 1.87 -9.08 -8.43
C ALA A 14 3.39 -9.08 -8.69
N LEU A 15 3.91 -10.11 -9.36
CA LEU A 15 5.34 -10.33 -9.58
C LEU A 15 5.87 -9.74 -10.89
N ALA A 16 4.99 -9.30 -11.80
CA ALA A 16 5.42 -8.68 -13.04
C ALA A 16 5.87 -7.23 -12.82
N PRO A 17 6.87 -6.74 -13.57
CA PRO A 17 7.20 -5.31 -13.61
C PRO A 17 6.02 -4.49 -14.09
N LYS A 18 5.78 -3.36 -13.42
CA LYS A 18 4.64 -2.49 -13.70
C LYS A 18 5.13 -1.14 -14.17
N VAL A 19 4.37 -0.53 -15.07
CA VAL A 19 4.64 0.82 -15.57
C VAL A 19 3.43 1.71 -15.35
N MET A 20 3.69 3.01 -15.19
CA MET A 20 2.67 4.04 -15.25
C MET A 20 2.57 4.54 -16.69
N GLN A 21 1.38 4.53 -17.28
CA GLN A 21 1.14 5.14 -18.59
C GLN A 21 0.31 6.42 -18.48
N ASP A 22 -0.48 6.53 -17.41
CA ASP A 22 -1.40 7.63 -17.16
C ASP A 22 -0.90 8.54 -16.04
N GLN A 23 -1.37 9.78 -16.04
CA GLN A 23 -1.15 10.70 -14.92
C GLN A 23 -1.92 10.20 -13.68
N PRO A 24 -1.34 10.32 -12.47
CA PRO A 24 -2.06 10.04 -11.23
C PRO A 24 -3.34 10.87 -11.10
N GLU A 25 -4.43 10.23 -10.69
CA GLU A 25 -5.65 10.93 -10.30
C GLU A 25 -5.58 11.34 -8.83
N TRP A 26 -5.89 12.60 -8.55
CA TRP A 26 -5.92 13.15 -7.20
C TRP A 26 -7.35 13.35 -6.74
N VAL A 27 -7.74 12.66 -5.67
CA VAL A 27 -9.09 12.71 -5.11
C VAL A 27 -9.02 13.18 -3.66
N VAL A 28 -9.80 14.21 -3.34
CA VAL A 28 -10.03 14.63 -1.96
C VAL A 28 -11.35 14.03 -1.49
N SER A 29 -11.33 13.36 -0.34
CA SER A 29 -12.54 12.78 0.25
C SER A 29 -12.65 13.14 1.72
N SER A 30 -13.84 13.55 2.15
CA SER A 30 -14.10 13.78 3.57
C SER A 30 -14.19 12.46 4.33
N HIS A 31 -13.44 12.36 5.43
CA HIS A 31 -13.47 11.23 6.33
C HIS A 31 -13.75 11.73 7.76
N ARG A 32 -14.24 10.84 8.63
CA ARG A 32 -14.61 11.17 10.02
C ARG A 32 -13.47 11.80 10.85
N SER A 33 -12.23 11.56 10.45
CA SER A 33 -11.01 12.08 11.10
C SER A 33 -10.42 13.32 10.38
N GLY A 34 -11.14 13.90 9.43
CA GLY A 34 -10.70 14.98 8.54
C GLY A 34 -10.60 14.52 7.08
N ASP A 35 -10.38 15.46 6.18
CA ASP A 35 -10.22 15.14 4.76
C ASP A 35 -8.98 14.27 4.51
N ARG A 36 -9.08 13.37 3.53
CA ARG A 36 -7.98 12.53 3.06
C ARG A 36 -7.68 12.87 1.61
N LEU A 37 -6.39 12.87 1.28
CA LEU A 37 -5.91 12.86 -0.08
C LEU A 37 -5.73 11.40 -0.50
N ARG A 38 -6.30 11.05 -1.65
CA ARG A 38 -6.12 9.76 -2.30
C ARG A 38 -5.54 9.99 -3.69
N ILE A 39 -4.44 9.32 -3.98
CA ILE A 39 -3.76 9.34 -5.27
C ILE A 39 -3.96 7.97 -5.89
N VAL A 40 -4.59 7.90 -7.06
CA VAL A 40 -4.83 6.64 -7.77
C VAL A 40 -3.96 6.63 -9.02
N CYS A 41 -3.11 5.62 -9.13
CA CYS A 41 -2.23 5.41 -10.27
C CYS A 41 -2.63 4.11 -10.97
N PRO A 42 -3.32 4.16 -12.12
CA PRO A 42 -3.46 3.01 -13.00
C PRO A 42 -2.08 2.46 -13.35
N LEU A 43 -1.92 1.14 -13.30
CA LEU A 43 -0.66 0.49 -13.62
C LEU A 43 -0.86 -0.54 -14.72
N TRP A 44 0.14 -0.66 -15.58
CA TRP A 44 0.11 -1.49 -16.77
C TRP A 44 1.22 -2.54 -16.71
N ILE A 45 0.94 -3.71 -17.29
CA ILE A 45 1.87 -4.82 -17.52
C ILE A 45 1.73 -5.21 -18.98
N ASP A 46 2.83 -5.22 -19.74
CA ASP A 46 2.84 -5.60 -21.16
C ASP A 46 1.77 -4.88 -22.00
N GLU A 47 1.64 -3.56 -21.83
CA GLU A 47 0.65 -2.71 -22.53
C GLU A 47 -0.83 -3.01 -22.19
N GLU A 48 -1.10 -3.82 -21.17
CA GLU A 48 -2.45 -4.05 -20.66
C GLU A 48 -2.60 -3.59 -19.20
N GLN A 49 -3.82 -3.20 -18.82
CA GLN A 49 -4.18 -2.96 -17.42
C GLN A 49 -4.95 -4.17 -16.88
N PRO A 50 -4.26 -5.23 -16.40
CA PRO A 50 -4.94 -6.43 -15.96
C PRO A 50 -5.79 -6.12 -14.73
N TRP A 51 -7.09 -6.43 -14.81
CA TRP A 51 -7.97 -6.44 -13.65
C TRP A 51 -8.01 -5.12 -12.87
N GLY A 52 -7.99 -3.98 -13.56
CA GLY A 52 -8.01 -2.67 -12.88
C GLY A 52 -6.83 -2.49 -11.92
N LEU A 53 -5.67 -3.09 -12.25
CA LEU A 53 -4.43 -2.96 -11.50
C LEU A 53 -4.12 -1.49 -11.27
N ARG A 54 -3.87 -1.15 -10.01
CA ARG A 54 -3.56 0.22 -9.60
C ARG A 54 -2.79 0.26 -8.29
N LEU A 55 -2.03 1.32 -8.13
CA LEU A 55 -1.51 1.77 -6.85
C LEU A 55 -2.45 2.85 -6.31
N GLU A 56 -2.88 2.72 -5.06
CA GLU A 56 -3.52 3.81 -4.32
C GLU A 56 -2.60 4.26 -3.18
N ILE A 57 -2.34 5.57 -3.09
CA ILE A 57 -1.70 6.19 -1.94
C ILE A 57 -2.74 7.04 -1.22
N THR A 58 -2.91 6.82 0.08
CA THR A 58 -3.82 7.59 0.93
C THR A 58 -3.05 8.26 2.05
N CYS A 59 -3.38 9.51 2.36
CA CYS A 59 -2.82 10.25 3.50
C CYS A 59 -3.83 11.30 4.01
N PRO A 60 -3.69 11.81 5.25
CA PRO A 60 -4.45 12.99 5.68
C PRO A 60 -4.17 14.19 4.76
N SER A 61 -5.17 15.03 4.51
CA SER A 61 -4.95 16.32 3.83
C SER A 61 -4.24 17.35 4.71
N ALA A 62 -4.19 17.08 6.02
CA ALA A 62 -3.66 17.98 7.03
C ALA A 62 -2.82 17.19 8.03
N VAL A 63 -1.53 17.50 8.11
CA VAL A 63 -0.51 16.75 8.86
C VAL A 63 0.28 17.65 9.81
N PRO A 64 0.86 17.13 10.91
CA PRO A 64 1.81 17.88 11.73
C PRO A 64 3.05 18.26 10.91
N ALA A 65 3.63 19.44 11.18
CA ALA A 65 4.78 19.96 10.43
C ALA A 65 5.98 18.99 10.45
N GLU A 66 6.17 18.33 11.57
CA GLU A 66 7.25 17.39 11.89
C GLU A 66 6.96 15.94 11.45
N ARG A 67 5.74 15.64 10.98
CA ARG A 67 5.34 14.30 10.53
C ARG A 67 4.49 14.33 9.25
N ARG A 68 5.08 14.81 8.16
CA ARG A 68 4.36 14.98 6.88
C ARG A 68 3.81 13.69 6.27
N MET A 69 4.37 12.54 6.61
CA MET A 69 3.93 11.23 6.14
C MET A 69 2.98 10.52 7.12
N THR A 70 2.50 11.20 8.17
CA THR A 70 1.58 10.61 9.14
C THR A 70 0.38 9.96 8.46
N ASP A 71 0.12 8.72 8.85
CA ASP A 71 -0.96 7.87 8.36
C ASP A 71 -1.00 7.78 6.83
N MET A 72 0.18 7.84 6.19
CA MET A 72 0.33 7.57 4.77
C MET A 72 0.41 6.07 4.53
N VAL A 73 -0.45 5.57 3.64
CA VAL A 73 -0.54 4.17 3.24
C VAL A 73 -0.50 4.06 1.73
N ALA A 74 0.38 3.21 1.22
CA ALA A 74 0.41 2.81 -0.18
C ALA A 74 -0.14 1.38 -0.31
N MET A 75 -1.03 1.15 -1.26
CA MET A 75 -1.66 -0.14 -1.49
C MET A 75 -1.67 -0.49 -2.97
N LEU A 76 -1.18 -1.67 -3.30
CA LEU A 76 -1.30 -2.24 -4.64
C LEU A 76 -2.55 -3.11 -4.72
N PHE A 77 -3.41 -2.85 -5.70
CA PHE A 77 -4.69 -3.54 -5.87
C PHE A 77 -4.82 -4.19 -7.23
N ALA A 78 -5.51 -5.32 -7.28
CA ALA A 78 -6.20 -5.80 -8.48
C ALA A 78 -7.68 -6.03 -8.19
N THR A 79 -8.55 -5.55 -9.07
CA THR A 79 -10.01 -5.70 -9.02
C THR A 79 -10.48 -6.79 -9.97
N VAL A 80 -10.87 -7.93 -9.42
CA VAL A 80 -11.37 -9.07 -10.21
C VAL A 80 -12.85 -9.22 -9.95
N ARG A 81 -13.67 -9.08 -11.01
CA ARG A 81 -15.14 -9.24 -10.93
C ARG A 81 -15.79 -8.38 -9.84
N GLY A 82 -15.32 -7.15 -9.69
CA GLY A 82 -15.83 -6.18 -8.71
C GLY A 82 -15.35 -6.40 -7.27
N ARG A 83 -14.35 -7.28 -7.05
CA ARG A 83 -13.72 -7.47 -5.75
C ARG A 83 -12.24 -7.08 -5.80
N ASP A 84 -11.82 -6.33 -4.79
CA ASP A 84 -10.44 -5.90 -4.64
C ASP A 84 -9.61 -6.94 -3.88
N TYR A 85 -8.43 -7.22 -4.43
CA TYR A 85 -7.39 -8.05 -3.86
C TYR A 85 -6.15 -7.19 -3.63
N HIS A 86 -5.66 -7.23 -2.40
CA HIS A 86 -4.52 -6.45 -1.95
C HIS A 86 -3.24 -7.23 -2.29
N LEU A 87 -2.52 -6.72 -3.28
CA LEU A 87 -1.26 -7.30 -3.75
C LEU A 87 -0.05 -6.76 -2.98
N GLY A 88 -0.27 -5.95 -1.94
CA GLY A 88 0.77 -5.44 -1.07
C GLY A 88 0.34 -4.12 -0.44
N ARG A 89 0.89 -3.83 0.74
CA ARG A 89 0.61 -2.60 1.50
C ARG A 89 1.89 -2.08 2.12
N ILE A 90 2.10 -0.78 2.14
CA ILE A 90 3.16 -0.13 2.92
C ILE A 90 2.51 0.95 3.78
N GLU A 91 2.86 0.97 5.06
CA GLU A 91 2.46 2.01 6.01
C GLU A 91 3.71 2.77 6.45
N PHE A 92 3.71 4.10 6.35
CA PHE A 92 4.91 4.89 6.60
C PHE A 92 4.98 5.47 8.01
N ASP A 93 3.88 6.00 8.54
CA ASP A 93 3.90 6.64 9.86
C ASP A 93 2.54 6.48 10.57
N PRO A 94 2.19 5.27 11.02
CA PRO A 94 0.86 4.97 11.51
C PRO A 94 0.48 5.83 12.74
N PRO A 95 -0.80 6.19 12.90
CA PRO A 95 -1.25 7.07 13.97
C PRO A 95 -1.22 6.37 15.33
N GLY A 96 -0.80 7.07 16.40
CA GLY A 96 -0.85 6.59 17.78
C GLY A 96 0.39 6.88 18.64
N PRO A 97 0.34 6.61 19.96
CA PRO A 97 1.48 6.71 20.86
C PRO A 97 2.44 5.54 20.61
N GLY A 98 3.46 5.81 19.79
CA GLY A 98 4.34 4.78 19.24
C GLY A 98 3.70 4.17 17.99
N PRO A 99 4.33 4.27 16.81
CA PRO A 99 3.78 3.70 15.58
C PRO A 99 3.83 2.16 15.66
N HIS A 100 2.81 1.54 16.26
CA HIS A 100 2.80 0.10 16.59
C HIS A 100 1.88 -0.69 15.67
N HIS A 101 2.42 -1.71 15.03
CA HIS A 101 1.67 -2.69 14.26
C HIS A 101 1.77 -4.06 14.92
N ARG A 102 0.64 -4.78 15.02
CA ARG A 102 0.61 -6.15 15.53
C ARG A 102 0.18 -7.12 14.44
N ASN A 103 1.04 -8.09 14.17
CA ASN A 103 0.72 -9.18 13.26
C ASN A 103 -0.40 -10.05 13.82
N ARG A 104 -1.44 -10.28 13.02
CA ARG A 104 -2.63 -11.05 13.44
C ARG A 104 -2.40 -12.54 13.48
N HIS A 105 -1.49 -13.00 12.62
CA HIS A 105 -1.11 -14.39 12.52
C HIS A 105 0.35 -14.52 12.95
N MET A 106 0.61 -15.50 13.79
CA MET A 106 1.98 -15.86 14.17
C MET A 106 2.51 -16.88 13.17
N GLY A 107 3.69 -16.61 12.62
CA GLY A 107 4.38 -17.48 11.67
C GLY A 107 5.88 -17.44 11.90
N LYS A 108 6.60 -18.44 11.38
CA LYS A 108 8.06 -18.47 11.48
C LYS A 108 8.66 -17.24 10.80
N GLY A 109 9.42 -16.45 11.56
CA GLY A 109 10.08 -15.23 11.06
C GLY A 109 9.18 -14.00 10.95
N VAL A 110 7.89 -14.11 11.30
CA VAL A 110 6.99 -12.96 11.37
C VAL A 110 7.14 -12.32 12.75
N PRO A 111 7.59 -11.05 12.85
CA PRO A 111 7.70 -10.38 14.14
C PRO A 111 6.30 -10.21 14.75
N PRO A 112 6.10 -10.42 16.07
CA PRO A 112 4.78 -10.25 16.66
C PRO A 112 4.31 -8.79 16.62
N GLU A 113 5.26 -7.86 16.71
CA GLU A 113 5.05 -6.43 16.80
C GLU A 113 6.12 -5.70 15.99
N ILE A 114 5.72 -4.59 15.36
CA ILE A 114 6.59 -3.75 14.53
C ILE A 114 6.39 -2.30 14.95
N PHE A 115 7.50 -1.58 15.01
CA PHE A 115 7.51 -0.16 15.34
C PHE A 115 7.96 0.65 14.13
N GLY A 116 7.12 1.58 13.68
CA GLY A 116 7.41 2.50 12.57
C GLY A 116 6.92 2.02 11.21
N PRO A 117 7.53 2.55 10.12
CA PRO A 117 7.23 2.14 8.76
C PRO A 117 7.36 0.64 8.55
N HIS A 118 6.38 0.03 7.87
CA HIS A 118 6.36 -1.41 7.62
C HIS A 118 5.64 -1.75 6.31
N VAL A 119 5.95 -2.93 5.79
CA VAL A 119 5.37 -3.49 4.57
C VAL A 119 4.60 -4.76 4.91
N HIS A 120 3.46 -4.94 4.25
CA HIS A 120 2.74 -6.20 4.15
C HIS A 120 2.99 -6.78 2.77
N PRO A 121 4.00 -7.64 2.60
CA PRO A 121 4.44 -8.06 1.28
C PRO A 121 3.52 -9.14 0.71
N TYR A 122 3.36 -9.13 -0.61
CA TYR A 122 2.53 -10.10 -1.34
C TYR A 122 2.94 -11.55 -1.04
N ASP A 123 4.23 -11.84 -1.14
CA ASP A 123 4.80 -13.18 -1.09
C ASP A 123 4.60 -13.89 0.26
N ALA A 124 4.52 -13.12 1.35
CA ALA A 124 4.21 -13.62 2.68
C ALA A 124 2.70 -13.87 2.81
N ASN A 125 1.88 -12.88 2.46
CA ASN A 125 0.44 -12.93 2.66
C ASN A 125 -0.27 -13.94 1.74
N ARG A 126 0.21 -14.10 0.49
CA ARG A 126 -0.30 -15.09 -0.47
C ARG A 126 -0.21 -16.54 0.03
N ARG A 127 0.68 -16.83 0.99
CA ARG A 127 0.85 -18.19 1.57
C ARG A 127 -0.36 -18.63 2.36
N LEU A 128 -1.22 -17.70 2.76
CA LEU A 128 -2.51 -17.97 3.38
C LEU A 128 -3.62 -18.19 2.33
N GLY A 129 -3.28 -18.18 1.04
CA GLY A 129 -4.24 -18.24 -0.06
C GLY A 129 -5.01 -16.93 -0.26
N ILE A 130 -6.15 -17.01 -0.93
CA ILE A 130 -6.97 -15.84 -1.28
C ILE A 130 -7.38 -15.02 -0.05
N VAL A 131 -7.65 -15.66 1.10
CA VAL A 131 -8.03 -14.95 2.33
C VAL A 131 -6.91 -14.02 2.81
N GLY A 132 -5.65 -14.36 2.55
CA GLY A 132 -4.50 -13.51 2.88
C GLY A 132 -4.35 -12.28 1.99
N LEU A 133 -5.04 -12.23 0.85
CA LEU A 133 -5.04 -11.12 -0.09
C LEU A 133 -6.32 -10.29 -0.03
N THR A 134 -7.24 -10.66 0.85
CA THR A 134 -8.49 -9.92 1.04
C THR A 134 -8.40 -9.16 2.36
N PRO A 135 -8.71 -7.85 2.36
CA PRO A 135 -8.67 -7.07 3.59
C PRO A 135 -9.61 -7.69 4.61
N ALA A 136 -9.10 -7.85 5.83
CA ALA A 136 -9.97 -8.10 6.96
C ALA A 136 -10.83 -6.86 7.25
N VAL A 137 -11.74 -6.94 8.23
CA VAL A 137 -12.70 -5.87 8.57
C VAL A 137 -12.04 -4.50 8.83
N ASP A 138 -10.77 -4.48 9.22
CA ASP A 138 -9.96 -3.27 9.48
C ASP A 138 -9.07 -2.84 8.30
N GLY A 139 -9.16 -3.50 7.15
CA GLY A 139 -8.38 -3.18 5.95
C GLY A 139 -6.93 -3.69 5.96
N ASN A 140 -6.49 -4.40 7.00
CA ASN A 140 -5.11 -4.85 7.16
C ASN A 140 -4.87 -6.23 6.55
N LEU A 141 -3.65 -6.42 6.04
CA LEU A 141 -3.15 -7.72 5.65
C LEU A 141 -2.60 -8.50 6.87
N PRO A 142 -2.61 -9.84 6.85
CA PRO A 142 -2.19 -10.68 7.98
C PRO A 142 -0.76 -10.52 8.47
N PHE A 143 0.19 -10.37 7.54
CA PHE A 143 1.63 -10.38 7.79
C PHE A 143 2.28 -9.07 7.34
N ALA A 144 3.02 -8.48 8.26
CA ALA A 144 3.82 -7.29 8.09
C ALA A 144 5.26 -7.51 8.56
N PHE A 145 6.17 -6.70 8.02
CA PHE A 145 7.59 -6.67 8.36
C PHE A 145 8.07 -5.22 8.35
N ALA A 146 9.04 -4.88 9.20
CA ALA A 146 9.67 -3.57 9.17
C ALA A 146 10.29 -3.29 7.79
N LEU A 147 10.25 -2.03 7.35
CA LEU A 147 11.02 -1.63 6.18
C LEU A 147 12.53 -1.75 6.49
N ASP A 148 13.31 -2.09 5.46
CA ASP A 148 14.77 -2.24 5.55
C ASP A 148 15.53 -0.90 5.54
N ARG A 149 14.79 0.21 5.47
CA ARG A 149 15.31 1.56 5.38
C ARG A 149 14.52 2.54 6.22
N THR A 150 15.18 3.62 6.58
CA THR A 150 14.55 4.77 7.23
C THR A 150 13.80 5.61 6.19
N ILE A 151 12.59 6.03 6.53
CA ILE A 151 11.75 6.89 5.69
C ILE A 151 11.74 8.27 6.35
N VAL A 152 12.41 9.24 5.74
CA VAL A 152 12.56 10.60 6.28
C VAL A 152 11.67 11.58 5.53
N ASN A 153 11.47 11.36 4.24
CA ASN A 153 10.71 12.24 3.37
C ASN A 153 9.89 11.46 2.33
N PHE A 154 9.06 12.17 1.56
CA PHE A 154 8.19 11.59 0.54
C PHE A 154 8.97 10.86 -0.58
N SER A 155 10.16 11.33 -0.93
CA SER A 155 11.00 10.66 -1.93
C SER A 155 11.48 9.29 -1.43
N ASP A 156 11.83 9.16 -0.15
CA ASP A 156 12.20 7.86 0.45
C ASP A 156 11.00 6.91 0.40
N ALA A 157 9.80 7.42 0.74
CA ALA A 157 8.58 6.65 0.67
C ALA A 157 8.26 6.19 -0.76
N LEU A 158 8.37 7.09 -1.75
CA LEU A 158 8.16 6.76 -3.15
C LEU A 158 9.15 5.70 -3.63
N GLN A 159 10.42 5.79 -3.19
CA GLN A 159 11.42 4.77 -3.51
C GLN A 159 11.09 3.41 -2.87
N SER A 160 10.60 3.38 -1.63
CA SER A 160 10.11 2.13 -1.03
C SER A 160 8.94 1.53 -1.81
N ILE A 161 8.01 2.36 -2.32
CA ILE A 161 6.90 1.89 -3.15
C ILE A 161 7.41 1.30 -4.47
N ARG A 162 8.33 1.99 -5.15
CA ARG A 162 8.99 1.52 -6.39
C ARG A 162 9.58 0.13 -6.20
N ASP A 163 10.39 -0.02 -5.15
CA ASP A 163 11.17 -1.22 -4.91
C ASP A 163 10.27 -2.40 -4.49
N HIS A 164 9.28 -2.17 -3.62
CA HIS A 164 8.44 -3.25 -3.12
C HIS A 164 7.32 -3.68 -4.07
N PHE A 165 6.85 -2.79 -4.96
CA PHE A 165 5.78 -3.12 -5.91
C PHE A 165 6.27 -3.33 -7.35
N ASP A 166 7.58 -3.23 -7.57
CA ASP A 166 8.25 -3.33 -8.87
C ASP A 166 7.65 -2.36 -9.90
N ILE A 167 7.73 -1.06 -9.59
CA ILE A 167 7.24 0.04 -10.42
C ILE A 167 8.39 1.05 -10.68
N PRO A 168 9.43 0.70 -11.45
CA PRO A 168 10.69 1.48 -11.48
C PRO A 168 10.51 2.96 -11.86
N GLU A 169 9.57 3.24 -12.76
CA GLU A 169 9.31 4.57 -13.31
C GLU A 169 8.25 5.36 -12.52
N LEU A 170 7.76 4.83 -11.38
CA LEU A 170 6.73 5.47 -10.57
C LEU A 170 7.11 6.90 -10.25
N TRP A 171 6.33 7.87 -10.71
CA TRP A 171 6.56 9.28 -10.41
C TRP A 171 5.26 9.93 -9.97
N ILE A 172 5.27 10.51 -8.77
CA ILE A 172 4.14 11.20 -8.14
C ILE A 172 4.71 12.45 -7.48
N GLY A 173 4.08 13.60 -7.70
CA GLY A 173 4.44 14.83 -6.99
C GLY A 173 4.17 14.72 -5.49
N GLU A 174 4.92 15.47 -4.67
CA GLU A 174 4.65 15.51 -3.22
C GLU A 174 3.20 15.96 -2.96
N PRO A 175 2.43 15.24 -2.11
CA PRO A 175 1.08 15.63 -1.79
C PRO A 175 1.05 17.03 -1.20
N GLN A 176 0.06 17.83 -1.63
CA GLN A 176 -0.13 19.20 -1.15
C GLN A 176 -0.78 19.19 0.24
N TRP A 177 -0.03 18.74 1.25
CA TRP A 177 -0.49 18.72 2.63
C TRP A 177 -0.68 20.15 3.15
N SER A 178 -1.81 20.38 3.81
CA SER A 178 -1.93 21.49 4.73
C SER A 178 -1.18 21.16 6.04
N ILE A 179 -0.49 22.15 6.59
CA ILE A 179 0.26 21.97 7.84
C ILE A 179 -0.67 22.33 9.00
N ARG A 180 -0.81 21.43 9.97
CA ARG A 180 -1.42 21.73 11.27
C ARG A 180 -0.32 22.19 12.21
N LEU A 181 -0.43 23.41 12.71
CA LEU A 181 0.35 23.88 13.85
C LEU A 181 -0.30 23.24 15.09
N VAL A 182 0.41 22.32 15.73
CA VAL A 182 -0.01 21.65 16.97
C VAL A 182 0.24 22.57 18.14
#